data_AF-A0A7G7LHM1-F1
#
_entry.id   AF-A0A7G7LHM1-F1
#
_cell.length_a   1.000
_cell.length_b   1.000
_cell.length_c   1.000
_cell.angle_alpha   90.00
_cell.angle_beta   90.00
_cell.angle_gamma   90.00
#
_symmetry.space_group_name_H-M   'P 1'
#
loop_
_entity.id
_entity.type
_entity.pdbx_description
1 polymer ?
#
loop_
_entity_poly.entity_id
_entity_poly.type
_entity_poly.pdbx_seq_one_letter_code
_entity_poly.pdbx_strand_id
1 'polypeptide(L)'
;YLYLMPLCCFILPSYIPTLWGETAWNAYWVCAVFRYVAVLNGTWLVNSAAHLWGAKPYDKHINPVETKPVCVAALGEGFHNYHHTFPWDYKTAELGNYSFNITKLF
;
A
#
# COMPACT_ATOMS: atom_id res chain seq x y z
N TYR A 1 11.12 -15.11 9.80
CA TYR A 1 9.75 -14.93 9.28
C TYR A 1 8.70 -15.59 10.17
N LEU A 2 8.75 -16.91 10.38
CA LEU A 2 7.69 -17.69 11.07
C LEU A 2 7.32 -17.19 12.47
N TYR A 3 8.26 -16.64 13.23
CA TYR A 3 7.99 -16.08 14.56
C TYR A 3 7.65 -14.58 14.54
N LEU A 4 8.41 -13.80 13.76
CA LEU A 4 8.25 -12.34 13.70
C LEU A 4 6.92 -11.91 13.06
N MET A 5 6.47 -12.62 12.01
CA MET A 5 5.22 -12.29 11.32
C MET A 5 4.01 -12.39 12.26
N PRO A 6 3.71 -13.53 12.93
CA PRO A 6 2.57 -13.60 13.81
C PRO A 6 2.69 -12.65 14.99
N LEU A 7 3.90 -12.44 15.51
CA LEU A 7 4.16 -11.48 16.58
C LEU A 7 3.80 -10.05 16.17
N CYS A 8 4.38 -9.54 15.08
CA CYS A 8 4.21 -8.15 14.67
C CYS A 8 2.88 -7.87 13.95
N CYS A 9 2.31 -8.85 13.24
CA CYS A 9 1.09 -8.66 12.45
C CYS A 9 -0.19 -8.94 13.22
N PHE A 10 -0.18 -9.85 14.20
CA PHE A 10 -1.38 -10.28 14.91
C PHE A 10 -1.29 -10.10 16.43
N ILE A 11 -0.22 -10.56 17.08
CA ILE A 11 -0.13 -10.55 18.55
C ILE A 11 0.01 -9.12 19.08
N LEU A 12 1.03 -8.37 18.65
CA LEU A 12 1.26 -7.00 19.11
C LEU A 12 0.09 -6.06 18.77
N PRO A 13 -0.47 -6.06 17.54
CA PRO A 13 -1.61 -5.21 17.22
C PRO A 13 -2.90 -5.56 17.96
N SER A 14 -3.05 -6.81 18.44
CA SER A 14 -4.19 -7.21 19.28
C SER A 14 -3.98 -6.86 20.76
N TYR A 15 -2.75 -6.93 21.25
CA TYR A 15 -2.45 -6.70 22.67
C TYR A 15 -2.35 -5.21 23.01
N ILE A 16 -1.63 -4.42 22.19
CA ILE A 16 -1.36 -3.00 22.50
C ILE A 16 -2.64 -2.18 22.76
N PRO A 17 -3.73 -2.33 21.99
CA PRO A 17 -4.95 -1.56 22.26
C PRO A 17 -5.60 -1.85 23.61
N THR A 18 -5.39 -3.05 24.15
CA THR A 18 -5.91 -3.40 25.48
C THR A 18 -5.28 -2.58 26.61
N LEU A 19 -4.11 -1.97 26.37
CA LEU A 19 -3.41 -1.12 27.34
C LEU A 19 -4.12 0.21 27.60
N TRP A 20 -4.99 0.67 26.69
CA TRP A 20 -5.83 1.86 26.87
C TRP A 20 -7.33 1.51 27.01
N GLY A 21 -7.64 0.26 27.36
CA GLY A 21 -8.99 -0.18 27.72
C GLY A 21 -9.84 -0.70 26.56
N GLU A 22 -9.28 -0.95 25.37
CA GLU A 22 -10.02 -1.65 24.31
C GLU A 22 -10.24 -3.13 24.65
N THR A 23 -11.38 -3.67 24.22
CA THR A 23 -11.69 -5.10 24.39
C THR A 23 -10.77 -5.95 23.50
N ALA A 24 -10.30 -7.08 24.03
CA ALA A 24 -9.44 -8.00 23.27
C ALA A 24 -10.10 -8.50 21.96
N TRP A 25 -11.43 -8.64 21.96
CA TRP A 25 -12.20 -9.03 20.78
C TRP A 25 -12.13 -7.99 19.66
N ASN A 26 -12.43 -6.73 19.98
CA ASN A 26 -12.34 -5.64 18.99
C ASN A 26 -10.89 -5.41 18.56
N ALA A 27 -9.94 -5.44 19.49
CA ALA A 27 -8.53 -5.26 19.19
C ALA A 27 -8.04 -6.33 18.19
N TYR A 28 -8.42 -7.59 18.37
CA TYR A 28 -8.08 -8.64 17.42
C TYR A 28 -8.74 -8.44 16.04
N TRP A 29 -10.06 -8.28 15.99
CA TRP A 29 -10.76 -8.24 14.70
C TRP A 29 -10.53 -6.95 13.92
N VAL A 30 -10.42 -5.81 14.60
CA VAL A 30 -10.24 -4.50 13.94
C VAL A 30 -8.76 -4.17 13.77
N CYS A 31 -7.99 -4.14 14.86
CA CYS A 31 -6.61 -3.66 14.81
C CYS A 31 -5.64 -4.68 14.21
N ALA A 32 -5.92 -5.98 14.32
CA ALA A 32 -5.12 -7.01 13.65
C ALA A 32 -5.72 -7.45 12.31
N VAL A 33 -6.88 -8.11 12.30
CA VAL A 33 -7.42 -8.79 11.10
C VAL A 33 -7.87 -7.79 10.03
N PHE A 34 -8.77 -6.87 10.34
CA PHE A 34 -9.27 -5.91 9.36
C PHE A 34 -8.15 -5.03 8.80
N ARG A 35 -7.28 -4.50 9.69
CA ARG A 35 -6.07 -3.78 9.28
C ARG A 35 -5.23 -4.58 8.28
N TYR A 36 -4.95 -5.86 8.59
CA TYR A 36 -4.15 -6.71 7.72
C TYR A 36 -4.80 -6.93 6.35
N VAL A 37 -6.11 -7.23 6.32
CA VAL A 37 -6.86 -7.42 5.07
C VAL A 37 -6.93 -6.13 4.25
N ALA A 38 -7.12 -4.97 4.89
CA ALA A 38 -7.14 -3.68 4.22
C ALA A 38 -5.80 -3.37 3.55
N VAL A 39 -4.68 -3.61 4.25
CA VAL A 39 -3.32 -3.44 3.70
C VAL A 39 -3.07 -4.41 2.53
N LEU A 40 -3.49 -5.68 2.66
CA LEU A 40 -3.37 -6.65 1.56
C LEU A 40 -4.12 -6.17 0.32
N ASN A 41 -5.38 -5.76 0.46
CA ASN A 41 -6.17 -5.31 -0.68
C ASN A 41 -5.60 -4.01 -1.29
N GLY A 42 -5.16 -3.06 -0.45
CA GLY A 42 -4.45 -1.87 -0.93
C GLY A 42 -3.21 -2.23 -1.76
N THR A 43 -2.43 -3.20 -1.31
CA THR A 43 -1.26 -3.72 -2.04
C THR A 43 -1.66 -4.42 -3.34
N TRP A 44 -2.69 -5.26 -3.32
CA TRP A 44 -3.14 -6.00 -4.50
C TRP A 44 -3.78 -5.12 -5.58
N LEU A 45 -4.26 -3.92 -5.23
CA LEU A 45 -4.70 -2.93 -6.22
C LEU A 45 -3.57 -2.50 -7.16
N VAL A 46 -2.32 -2.50 -6.71
CA VAL A 46 -1.15 -2.21 -7.56
C VAL A 46 -1.00 -3.27 -8.66
N ASN A 47 -1.20 -4.54 -8.32
CA ASN A 47 -1.11 -5.65 -9.28
C ASN A 47 -2.38 -5.85 -10.12
N SER A 48 -3.47 -5.14 -9.83
CA SER A 48 -4.74 -5.28 -10.54
C SER A 48 -5.16 -3.96 -11.18
N ALA A 49 -5.72 -3.04 -10.42
CA ALA A 49 -6.21 -1.76 -10.92
C ALA A 49 -5.12 -0.94 -11.62
N ALA A 50 -3.89 -0.89 -11.09
CA ALA A 50 -2.78 -0.14 -11.69
C ALA A 50 -2.16 -0.82 -12.94
N HIS A 51 -2.77 -1.91 -13.42
CA HIS A 51 -2.46 -2.51 -14.72
C HIS A 51 -3.64 -2.45 -15.71
N LEU A 52 -4.78 -1.89 -15.30
CA LEU A 52 -6.03 -1.93 -16.09
C LEU A 52 -6.68 -0.56 -16.26
N TRP A 53 -6.74 0.26 -15.20
CA TRP A 53 -7.55 1.48 -15.18
C TRP A 53 -6.73 2.73 -14.85
N GLY A 54 -6.31 3.44 -15.89
CA GLY A 54 -5.49 4.64 -15.75
C GLY A 54 -4.92 5.12 -17.08
N ALA A 55 -3.99 6.08 -17.01
CA ALA A 55 -3.30 6.63 -18.18
C ALA A 55 -1.93 5.98 -18.40
N LYS A 56 -1.41 6.03 -19.63
CA LYS A 56 -0.05 5.56 -19.98
C LYS A 56 0.81 6.67 -20.60
N PRO A 57 1.25 7.66 -19.81
CA PRO A 57 1.99 8.81 -20.34
C PRO A 57 3.45 8.52 -20.70
N TYR A 58 4.05 7.45 -20.16
CA TYR A 58 5.48 7.12 -20.33
C TYR A 58 5.71 6.03 -21.37
N ASP A 59 5.08 4.86 -21.19
CA ASP A 59 5.11 3.79 -22.18
C ASP A 59 3.70 3.23 -22.40
N LYS A 60 3.19 3.44 -23.62
CA LYS A 60 1.86 2.98 -24.07
C LYS A 60 1.81 1.51 -24.47
N HIS A 61 2.97 0.86 -24.64
CA HIS A 61 3.10 -0.51 -25.12
C HIS A 61 3.09 -1.55 -24.00
N ILE A 62 3.28 -1.13 -22.75
CA ILE A 62 3.18 -1.98 -21.55
C ILE A 62 1.79 -1.87 -20.90
N ASN A 63 1.42 -2.82 -20.05
CA ASN A 63 0.14 -2.82 -19.33
C ASN A 63 0.02 -1.80 -18.17
N PRO A 64 1.04 -1.57 -17.34
CA PRO A 64 1.00 -0.65 -16.20
C PRO A 64 0.47 0.74 -16.55
N VAL A 65 -0.35 1.29 -15.67
CA VAL A 65 -1.01 2.59 -15.83
C VAL A 65 -0.85 3.48 -14.59
N GLU A 66 -1.01 4.77 -14.78
CA GLU A 66 -1.08 5.79 -13.73
C GLU A 66 -2.49 5.83 -13.13
N THR A 67 -2.63 5.49 -11.84
CA THR A 67 -3.93 5.40 -11.15
C THR A 67 -3.92 6.12 -9.80
N LYS A 68 -4.39 7.38 -9.78
CA LYS A 68 -4.41 8.23 -8.56
C LYS A 68 -5.09 7.60 -7.34
N PRO A 69 -6.25 6.91 -7.45
CA PRO A 69 -6.83 6.23 -6.30
C PRO A 69 -5.92 5.16 -5.69
N VAL A 70 -5.17 4.43 -6.52
CA VAL A 70 -4.21 3.43 -6.05
C VAL A 70 -3.03 4.11 -5.36
N CYS A 71 -2.59 5.29 -5.81
CA CYS A 71 -1.57 6.06 -5.09
C CYS A 71 -1.99 6.37 -3.64
N VAL A 72 -3.27 6.68 -3.40
CA VAL A 72 -3.77 6.93 -2.03
C VAL A 72 -3.83 5.63 -1.22
N ALA A 73 -4.36 4.55 -1.79
CA ALA A 73 -4.54 3.27 -1.11
C ALA A 73 -3.22 2.54 -0.81
N ALA A 74 -2.21 2.72 -1.67
CA ALA A 74 -0.90 2.09 -1.57
C ALA A 74 0.22 3.12 -1.30
N LEU A 75 -0.12 4.29 -0.76
CA LEU A 75 0.83 5.32 -0.27
C LEU A 75 1.85 5.87 -1.29
N GLY A 76 1.62 5.69 -2.59
CA GLY A 76 2.53 6.17 -3.65
C GLY A 76 2.66 5.21 -4.82
N GLU A 77 2.37 3.93 -4.61
CA GLU A 77 2.66 2.88 -5.60
C GLU A 77 1.72 2.84 -6.82
N GLY A 78 0.81 3.82 -6.95
CA GLY A 78 -0.10 3.92 -8.10
C GLY A 78 0.48 4.61 -9.34
N PHE A 79 1.72 5.14 -9.26
CA PHE A 79 2.45 5.70 -10.41
C PHE A 79 3.11 4.59 -11.25
N HIS A 80 2.29 3.61 -11.67
CA HIS A 80 2.80 2.31 -12.08
C HIS A 80 3.32 2.29 -13.53
N ASN A 81 2.82 3.18 -14.41
CA ASN A 81 3.38 3.32 -15.76
C ASN A 81 4.80 3.88 -15.69
N TYR A 82 5.02 4.90 -14.85
CA TYR A 82 6.36 5.44 -14.59
C TYR A 82 7.28 4.39 -14.00
N HIS A 83 6.84 3.73 -12.92
CA HIS A 83 7.63 2.72 -12.21
C HIS A 83 8.16 1.63 -13.14
N HIS A 84 7.30 1.10 -14.03
CA HIS A 84 7.74 0.06 -14.99
C HIS A 84 8.60 0.61 -16.14
N THR A 85 8.46 1.89 -16.49
CA THR A 85 9.29 2.52 -17.51
C THR A 85 10.70 2.84 -16.97
N PHE A 86 10.79 3.22 -15.69
CA PHE A 86 12.02 3.64 -15.02
C PHE A 86 12.21 2.90 -13.67
N PRO A 87 12.41 1.57 -13.67
CA PRO A 87 12.41 0.75 -12.45
C PRO A 87 13.58 1.03 -11.50
N TRP A 88 14.60 1.77 -11.95
CA TRP A 88 15.74 2.20 -11.14
C TRP A 88 15.48 3.49 -10.36
N ASP A 89 14.38 4.20 -10.63
CA ASP A 89 14.04 5.42 -9.90
C ASP A 89 13.46 5.08 -8.51
N TYR A 90 14.19 5.47 -7.47
CA TYR A 90 13.80 5.26 -6.07
C TYR A 90 12.45 5.91 -5.69
N LYS A 91 12.04 6.97 -6.40
CA LYS A 91 10.83 7.74 -6.12
C LYS A 91 9.58 7.08 -6.70
N THR A 92 9.73 6.20 -7.70
CA THR A 92 8.63 5.57 -8.45
C THR A 92 7.67 6.54 -9.15
N ALA A 93 8.00 7.84 -9.26
CA ALA A 93 7.17 8.86 -9.94
C ALA A 93 7.98 10.06 -10.46
N GLU A 94 7.66 10.58 -11.65
CA GLU A 94 8.41 11.64 -12.34
C GLU A 94 8.40 13.01 -11.60
N LEU A 95 7.25 13.71 -11.50
CA LEU A 95 7.13 15.11 -11.07
C LEU A 95 5.85 15.37 -10.23
N GLY A 96 5.88 16.36 -9.34
CA GLY A 96 4.72 16.84 -8.56
C GLY A 96 4.92 16.81 -7.03
N ASN A 97 4.17 17.66 -6.33
CA ASN A 97 4.12 17.70 -4.86
C ASN A 97 3.86 16.30 -4.32
N TYR A 98 4.55 15.93 -3.24
CA TYR A 98 4.49 14.63 -2.57
C TYR A 98 3.09 14.21 -2.06
N SER A 99 2.04 14.95 -2.40
CA SER A 99 0.65 14.79 -2.00
C SER A 99 0.10 13.39 -2.21
N PHE A 100 0.60 12.67 -3.23
CA PHE A 100 0.16 11.30 -3.55
C PHE A 100 1.29 10.26 -3.48
N ASN A 101 2.49 10.63 -2.99
CA ASN A 101 3.61 9.71 -2.82
C ASN A 101 4.19 9.91 -1.41
N ILE A 102 3.53 9.28 -0.45
CA ILE A 102 3.86 9.36 0.97
C ILE A 102 5.11 8.54 1.26
N THR A 103 5.32 7.42 0.56
CA THR A 103 6.52 6.59 0.71
C THR A 103 7.80 7.41 0.55
N LYS A 104 7.86 8.32 -0.43
CA LYS A 104 9.03 9.18 -0.65
C LYS A 104 9.21 10.34 0.36
N LEU A 105 8.29 10.52 1.31
CA LEU A 105 8.49 11.45 2.43
C LEU A 105 9.36 10.87 3.55
N PHE A 106 9.44 9.54 3.65
CA PHE A 106 10.29 8.81 4.59
C PHE A 106 11.57 8.31 3.90
#